data_AF-A0A1G0NB89-F1
#
_entry.id   AF-A0A1G0NB89-F1
#
_cell.length_a   1.000
_cell.length_b   1.000
_cell.length_c   1.000
_cell.angle_alpha   90.00
_cell.angle_beta   90.00
_cell.angle_gamma   90.00
#
_symmetry.space_group_name_H-M   'P 1'
#
loop_
_entity.id
_entity.type
_entity.pdbx_description
1 polymer ?
#
loop_
_entity_poly.entity_id
_entity_poly.type
_entity_poly.pdbx_seq_one_letter_code
_entity_poly.pdbx_strand_id
1 'polypeptide(L)'
;MSRPRKPRTKALKPIPRFETEVEEREFWATHDTAEYVDWRQARWATFPNLKPSTETISLRLPGPLLADLKALANKRDVPYQSLLKMFVAERVAREWASAGAGVAEPAPRAYQGARKRRAPKRA
;
A
#
# COMPACT_ATOMS: atom_id res chain seq x y z
N MET A 1 -11.84 -46.34 -25.40
CA MET A 1 -11.14 -45.22 -24.71
C MET A 1 -12.19 -44.30 -24.10
N SER A 2 -12.22 -44.18 -22.76
CA SER A 2 -13.20 -43.37 -22.02
C SER A 2 -12.95 -41.88 -22.22
N ARG A 3 -14.00 -41.11 -22.54
CA ARG A 3 -13.94 -39.63 -22.63
C ARG A 3 -13.77 -39.05 -21.21
N PRO A 4 -12.90 -38.04 -21.01
CA PRO A 4 -12.77 -37.39 -19.71
C PRO A 4 -14.09 -36.71 -19.31
N ARG A 5 -14.50 -36.87 -18.05
CA ARG A 5 -15.71 -36.22 -17.50
C ARG A 5 -15.47 -34.71 -17.38
N LYS A 6 -16.40 -33.92 -17.92
CA LYS A 6 -16.43 -32.46 -17.76
C LYS A 6 -16.58 -32.11 -16.26
N PRO A 7 -15.75 -31.24 -15.68
CA PRO A 7 -15.88 -30.88 -14.27
C PRO A 7 -17.21 -30.15 -14.04
N ARG A 8 -17.92 -30.50 -12.96
CA ARG A 8 -19.13 -29.80 -12.52
C ARG A 8 -18.77 -28.38 -12.07
N THR A 9 -19.29 -27.38 -12.76
CA THR A 9 -19.20 -25.97 -12.33
C THR A 9 -20.19 -25.74 -11.20
N LYS A 10 -19.70 -25.27 -10.04
CA LYS A 10 -20.56 -24.77 -8.96
C LYS A 10 -21.18 -23.45 -9.44
N ALA A 11 -22.47 -23.24 -9.19
CA ALA A 11 -23.13 -21.97 -9.47
C ALA A 11 -22.63 -20.92 -8.48
N LEU A 12 -22.06 -19.83 -8.99
CA LEU A 12 -21.59 -18.72 -8.17
C LEU A 12 -22.78 -17.88 -7.70
N LYS A 13 -22.71 -17.38 -6.46
CA LYS A 13 -23.70 -16.45 -5.92
C LYS A 13 -23.50 -15.07 -6.58
N PRO A 14 -24.58 -14.30 -6.80
CA PRO A 14 -24.45 -12.93 -7.32
C PRO A 14 -23.69 -12.06 -6.32
N ILE A 15 -22.73 -11.26 -6.82
CA ILE A 15 -22.01 -10.29 -6.02
C ILE A 15 -22.99 -9.17 -5.62
N PRO A 16 -23.13 -8.83 -4.32
CA PRO A 16 -23.97 -7.72 -3.88
C PRO A 16 -23.49 -6.39 -4.48
N ARG A 17 -24.41 -5.43 -4.67
CA ARG A 17 -24.04 -4.06 -5.02
C ARG A 17 -23.74 -3.31 -3.72
N PHE A 18 -22.49 -2.87 -3.55
CA PHE A 18 -22.07 -2.04 -2.42
C PHE A 18 -22.12 -0.57 -2.81
N GLU A 19 -22.55 0.29 -1.89
CA GLU A 19 -22.55 1.74 -2.11
C GLU A 19 -21.22 2.39 -1.68
N THR A 20 -20.47 1.73 -0.80
CA THR A 20 -19.22 2.24 -0.24
C THR A 20 -18.12 1.17 -0.20
N GLU A 21 -16.86 1.60 -0.33
CA GLU A 21 -15.68 0.71 -0.24
C GLU A 21 -15.54 0.06 1.14
N VAL A 22 -16.02 0.74 2.20
CA VAL A 22 -15.97 0.24 3.58
C VAL A 22 -16.89 -0.96 3.75
N GLU A 23 -18.14 -0.86 3.26
CA GLU A 23 -19.12 -1.94 3.28
C GLU A 23 -18.65 -3.17 2.48
N GLU A 24 -18.05 -2.93 1.31
CA GLU A 24 -17.46 -3.99 0.49
C GLU A 24 -16.35 -4.73 1.26
N ARG A 25 -15.47 -4.00 1.95
CA ARG A 25 -14.38 -4.58 2.73
C ARG A 25 -14.88 -5.43 3.89
N GLU A 26 -15.85 -4.93 4.66
CA GLU A 26 -16.44 -5.66 5.78
C GLU A 26 -17.15 -6.94 5.31
N PHE A 27 -17.82 -6.87 4.16
CA PHE A 27 -18.44 -8.03 3.53
C PHE A 27 -17.39 -9.08 3.13
N TRP A 28 -16.31 -8.68 2.44
CA TRP A 28 -15.25 -9.61 2.03
C TRP A 28 -14.38 -10.13 3.19
N ALA A 29 -14.30 -9.40 4.30
CA ALA A 29 -13.61 -9.87 5.50
C ALA A 29 -14.38 -11.01 6.21
N THR A 30 -15.69 -11.07 6.01
CA THR A 30 -16.60 -12.02 6.68
C THR A 30 -17.05 -13.18 5.79
N HIS A 31 -16.99 -13.02 4.46
CA HIS A 31 -17.51 -13.99 3.50
C HIS A 31 -16.40 -14.67 2.68
N ASP A 32 -16.57 -15.98 2.43
CA ASP A 32 -15.63 -16.74 1.60
C ASP A 32 -15.76 -16.37 0.11
N THR A 33 -14.70 -15.76 -0.42
CA THR A 33 -14.56 -15.32 -1.81
C THR A 33 -14.68 -16.45 -2.85
N ALA A 34 -14.54 -17.72 -2.45
CA ALA A 34 -14.68 -18.87 -3.33
C ALA A 34 -16.11 -19.10 -3.84
N GLU A 35 -17.13 -18.53 -3.18
CA GLU A 35 -18.54 -18.70 -3.56
C GLU A 35 -19.04 -17.64 -4.57
N TYR A 36 -18.29 -16.55 -4.74
CA TYR A 36 -18.70 -15.38 -5.51
C TYR A 36 -17.80 -15.12 -6.75
N VAL A 37 -16.54 -15.56 -6.72
CA VAL A 37 -15.55 -15.24 -7.76
C VAL A 37 -15.10 -16.49 -8.52
N ASP A 38 -15.13 -16.44 -9.86
CA ASP A 38 -14.54 -17.50 -10.70
C ASP A 38 -13.02 -17.34 -10.77
N TRP A 39 -12.33 -17.92 -9.80
CA TRP A 39 -10.87 -17.92 -9.71
C TRP A 39 -10.17 -18.56 -10.93
N ARG A 40 -10.89 -19.31 -11.77
CA ARG A 40 -10.32 -19.89 -13.01
C ARG A 40 -10.08 -18.83 -14.09
N GLN A 41 -10.74 -17.69 -13.99
CA GLN A 41 -10.57 -16.56 -14.91
C GLN A 41 -9.59 -15.50 -14.37
N ALA A 42 -9.11 -15.68 -13.14
CA ALA A 42 -8.18 -14.75 -12.51
C ALA A 42 -6.85 -14.71 -13.27
N ARG A 43 -6.35 -13.50 -13.52
CA ARG A 43 -5.05 -13.26 -14.14
C ARG A 43 -4.10 -12.70 -13.09
N TRP A 44 -2.86 -13.17 -13.07
CA TRP A 44 -1.82 -12.56 -12.25
C TRP A 44 -1.56 -11.13 -12.74
N ALA A 45 -2.00 -10.15 -11.93
CA ALA A 45 -1.70 -8.75 -12.16
C ALA A 45 -0.41 -8.41 -11.40
N THR A 46 0.66 -8.11 -12.14
CA THR A 46 1.80 -7.40 -11.58
C THR A 46 1.41 -5.93 -11.51
N PHE A 47 1.55 -5.30 -10.35
CA PHE A 47 1.29 -3.87 -10.17
C PHE A 47 2.62 -3.08 -10.15
N PRO A 48 3.29 -2.89 -11.30
CA PRO A 48 4.61 -2.25 -11.37
C PRO A 48 4.59 -0.76 -10.93
N ASN A 49 3.40 -0.16 -10.85
CA ASN A 49 3.18 1.24 -10.50
C ASN A 49 2.70 1.48 -9.06
N LEU A 50 2.62 0.45 -8.22
CA LEU A 50 2.48 0.63 -6.76
C LEU A 50 3.83 1.05 -6.13
N LYS A 51 4.50 2.06 -6.71
CA LYS A 51 5.62 2.70 -6.01
C LYS A 51 5.02 3.48 -4.84
N PRO A 52 5.46 3.28 -3.59
CA PRO A 52 5.12 4.20 -2.52
C PRO A 52 5.55 5.59 -2.99
N SER A 53 4.60 6.51 -3.10
CA SER A 53 4.90 7.84 -3.64
C SER A 53 5.91 8.54 -2.74
N THR A 54 6.99 9.05 -3.33
CA THR A 54 8.01 9.81 -2.61
C THR A 54 7.68 11.29 -2.70
N GLU A 55 7.32 11.91 -1.58
CA GLU A 55 7.16 13.36 -1.50
C GLU A 55 8.49 14.00 -1.08
N THR A 56 8.91 15.03 -1.82
CA THR A 56 10.11 15.81 -1.47
C THR A 56 9.75 16.82 -0.39
N ILE A 57 10.38 16.68 0.77
CA ILE A 57 10.25 17.63 1.89
C ILE A 57 11.57 18.38 2.12
N SER A 58 11.47 19.64 2.53
CA SER A 58 12.60 20.43 3.02
C SER A 58 12.59 20.43 4.54
N LEU A 59 13.57 19.77 5.17
CA LEU A 59 13.70 19.66 6.63
C LEU A 59 14.95 20.39 7.11
N ARG A 60 14.85 21.09 8.25
CA ARG A 60 16.00 21.69 8.94
C ARG A 60 16.48 20.74 10.03
N LEU A 61 17.79 20.46 10.06
CA LEU A 61 18.45 19.63 11.05
C LEU A 61 19.58 20.43 11.73
N PRO A 62 19.83 20.22 13.03
CA PRO A 62 21.02 20.77 13.69
C PRO A 62 22.31 20.28 13.00
N GLY A 63 23.28 21.18 12.83
CA GLY A 63 24.56 20.87 12.18
C GLY A 63 25.32 19.68 12.78
N PRO A 64 25.47 19.59 14.13
CA PRO A 64 26.16 18.47 14.77
C PRO A 64 25.51 17.11 14.47
N LEU A 65 24.17 17.03 14.56
CA LEU A 65 23.42 15.82 14.27
C LEU A 65 23.62 15.35 12.82
N LEU A 66 23.69 16.29 11.87
CA LEU A 66 23.96 15.96 10.48
C LEU A 66 25.38 15.40 10.28
N ALA A 67 26.36 15.92 11.03
CA ALA A 67 27.73 15.41 11.00
C ALA A 67 27.81 13.98 11.54
N ASP A 68 27.16 13.72 12.69
CA ASP A 68 27.09 12.38 13.29
C ASP A 68 26.41 11.38 12.36
N LEU A 69 25.31 11.78 11.70
CA LEU A 69 24.59 10.94 10.76
C LEU A 69 25.46 10.58 9.54
N LYS A 70 26.27 11.53 9.04
CA LYS A 70 27.22 11.25 7.95
C LYS A 70 28.33 10.30 8.38
N ALA A 71 28.88 10.47 9.58
CA ALA A 71 29.90 9.58 10.11
C ALA A 71 29.37 8.14 10.28
N LEU A 72 28.16 8.00 10.83
CA LEU A 72 27.47 6.72 10.95
C LEU A 72 27.17 6.06 9.61
N ALA A 73 26.75 6.85 8.62
CA ALA A 73 26.45 6.38 7.28
C ALA A 73 27.71 5.83 6.58
N ASN A 74 28.82 6.56 6.66
CA ASN A 74 30.11 6.10 6.14
C ASN A 74 30.58 4.81 6.82
N LYS A 75 30.42 4.69 8.15
CA LYS A 75 30.78 3.46 8.88
C LYS A 75 29.98 2.23 8.42
N ARG A 76 28.74 2.44 7.97
CA ARG A 76 27.83 1.39 7.50
C ARG A 76 27.86 1.21 5.98
N ASP A 77 28.74 1.94 5.28
CA ASP A 77 28.85 1.97 3.82
C ASP A 77 27.52 2.27 3.10
N VAL A 78 26.74 3.22 3.65
CA VAL A 78 25.47 3.65 3.07
C VAL A 78 25.41 5.17 2.91
N PRO A 79 24.65 5.70 1.93
CA PRO A 79 24.40 7.13 1.85
C PRO A 79 23.64 7.65 3.08
N TYR A 80 24.04 8.82 3.60
CA TYR A 80 23.41 9.40 4.80
C TYR A 80 21.89 9.63 4.62
N GLN A 81 21.44 9.95 3.40
CA GLN A 81 20.02 10.12 3.10
C GLN A 81 19.24 8.79 3.21
N SER A 82 19.85 7.69 2.80
CA SER A 82 19.26 6.35 2.94
C SER A 82 19.20 5.95 4.42
N LEU A 83 20.28 6.21 5.17
CA LEU A 83 20.32 5.96 6.61
C LEU A 83 19.25 6.76 7.37
N LEU A 84 19.08 8.04 7.02
CA LEU A 84 18.04 8.88 7.60
C LEU A 84 16.64 8.29 7.39
N LYS A 85 16.34 7.85 6.16
CA LYS A 85 15.05 7.23 5.84
C LYS A 85 14.79 5.98 6.67
N MET A 86 15.81 5.13 6.84
CA MET A 86 15.71 3.92 7.65
C MET A 86 15.42 4.25 9.12
N PHE A 87 16.15 5.20 9.72
CA PHE A 87 15.92 5.59 11.11
C PHE A 87 14.55 6.22 11.35
N VAL A 88 14.08 7.07 10.43
CA VAL A 88 12.74 7.67 10.54
C VAL A 88 11.66 6.59 10.41
N ALA A 89 11.78 5.69 9.44
CA ALA A 89 10.83 4.59 9.26
C ALA A 89 10.79 3.66 10.48
N GLU A 90 11.94 3.32 11.03
CA GLU A 90 12.05 2.49 12.23
C GLU A 90 11.40 3.17 13.44
N ARG A 91 11.64 4.47 13.65
CA ARG A 91 11.03 5.19 14.77
C ARG A 91 9.52 5.27 14.60
N VAL A 92 9.02 5.59 13.41
CA VAL A 92 7.57 5.62 13.14
C VAL A 92 6.92 4.27 13.40
N ALA A 93 7.54 3.18 12.92
CA ALA A 93 7.04 1.83 13.16
C ALA A 93 6.98 1.49 14.66
N ARG A 94 8.01 1.87 15.43
CA ARG A 94 8.02 1.70 16.89
C ARG A 94 6.94 2.53 17.59
N GLU A 95 6.71 3.78 17.16
CA GLU A 95 5.63 4.62 17.69
C GLU A 95 4.25 4.04 17.37
N TRP A 96 4.04 3.52 16.15
CA TRP A 96 2.78 2.87 15.79
C TRP A 96 2.56 1.56 16.55
N ALA A 97 3.61 0.77 16.75
CA ALA A 97 3.54 -0.46 17.54
C ALA A 97 3.28 -0.18 19.02
N SER A 98 3.87 0.88 19.59
CA SER A 98 3.63 1.30 20.98
C SER A 98 2.31 2.06 21.16
N ALA A 99 1.79 2.72 20.13
CA ALA A 99 0.45 3.30 20.09
C ALA A 99 -0.66 2.26 19.89
N GLY A 100 -0.30 1.00 19.62
CA GLY A 100 -1.20 -0.16 19.51
C GLY A 100 -1.90 -0.58 20.81
N ALA A 101 -1.75 0.18 21.89
CA ALA A 101 -2.57 0.03 23.10
C ALA A 101 -3.87 0.86 23.09
N GLY A 102 -4.25 1.52 21.98
CA GLY A 102 -5.52 2.26 22.00
C GLY A 102 -6.10 2.94 20.76
N VAL A 103 -5.58 2.79 19.54
CA VAL A 103 -6.27 3.39 18.37
C VAL A 103 -6.19 2.52 17.12
N ALA A 104 -7.35 2.27 16.53
CA ALA A 104 -7.58 1.53 15.30
C ALA A 104 -6.58 1.88 14.19
N GLU A 105 -6.16 0.84 13.47
CA GLU A 105 -5.38 0.89 12.24
C GLU A 105 -5.82 2.06 11.35
N PRO A 106 -4.99 3.09 11.14
CA PRO A 106 -5.35 4.10 10.16
C PRO A 106 -5.28 3.43 8.78
N ALA A 107 -6.45 3.28 8.17
CA ALA A 107 -6.59 2.78 6.80
C ALA A 107 -5.52 3.41 5.90
N PRO A 108 -4.93 2.65 4.95
CA PRO A 108 -3.92 3.19 4.04
C PRO A 108 -4.51 4.44 3.39
N ARG A 109 -3.94 5.61 3.71
CA ARG A 109 -4.41 6.89 3.19
C ARG A 109 -4.38 6.78 1.67
N ALA A 110 -5.55 6.72 1.06
CA ALA A 110 -5.70 6.80 -0.38
C ALA A 110 -4.92 8.04 -0.84
N TYR A 111 -3.89 7.81 -1.64
CA TYR A 111 -3.02 8.87 -2.14
C TYR A 111 -3.84 9.75 -3.08
N GLN A 112 -4.51 10.77 -2.54
CA GLN A 112 -5.25 11.75 -3.32
C GLN A 112 -4.26 12.72 -3.95
N GLY A 113 -3.53 12.24 -4.96
CA GLY A 113 -2.79 13.09 -5.87
C GLY A 113 -3.77 13.98 -6.62
N ALA A 114 -3.88 15.24 -6.19
CA ALA A 114 -4.64 16.28 -6.86
C ALA A 114 -4.27 16.33 -8.36
N ARG A 115 -5.20 15.89 -9.22
CA ARG A 115 -5.11 16.11 -10.66
C ARG A 115 -5.24 17.61 -10.92
N LYS A 116 -4.13 18.35 -10.92
CA LYS A 116 -4.09 19.69 -11.54
C LYS A 116 -4.31 19.51 -13.04
N ARG A 117 -5.55 19.70 -13.49
CA ARG A 117 -5.86 19.94 -14.91
C ARG A 117 -5.12 21.21 -15.34
N ARG A 118 -4.00 21.08 -16.06
CA ARG A 118 -3.44 22.22 -16.78
C ARG A 118 -4.37 22.51 -17.96
N ALA A 119 -5.00 23.67 -17.96
CA ALA A 119 -5.73 24.19 -19.12
C ALA A 119 -4.73 24.54 -20.24
N PRO A 120 -5.09 24.34 -21.52
CA PRO A 120 -4.24 24.78 -22.62
C PRO A 120 -4.23 26.31 -22.71
N LYS A 121 -3.04 26.91 -22.85
CA LYS A 121 -2.90 28.32 -23.22
C LYS A 121 -3.53 28.49 -24.61
N ARG A 122 -4.57 29.33 -24.71
CA ARG A 122 -5.03 29.86 -25.99
C ARG A 122 -4.01 30.88 -26.48
N ALA A 123 -3.56 30.73 -27.72
CA ALA A 123 -2.95 31.78 -28.52
C ALA A 123 -4.05 32.44 -29.35
#